data_AF-A0A3P6DMU0-F1
#
_entry.id   AF-A0A3P6DMU0-F1
#
_cell.length_a   1.000
_cell.length_b   1.000
_cell.length_c   1.000
_cell.angle_alpha   90.00
_cell.angle_beta   90.00
_cell.angle_gamma   90.00
#
_symmetry.space_group_name_H-M   'P 1'
#
loop_
_entity.id
_entity.type
_entity.pdbx_description
1 polymer ?
#
loop_
_entity_poly.entity_id
_entity_poly.type
_entity_poly.pdbx_seq_one_letter_code
_entity_poly.pdbx_strand_id
1 'polypeptide(L)'
;MEKNALWLLCVLVLPVIACGNKEDDLVTGLPGQPPVNFRHYSGYVNLGPRQKQKSLFYWFFEAQQNTARRPLVLWLNGGPGCSAIATGAAQELGPFLVHTKGGNLTFNEFSWNKEANILFLEAPVGVGFSYSNNSN
;
A
#
# COMPACT_ATOMS: atom_id res chain seq x y z
N MET A 1 -52.21 20.06 28.19
CA MET A 1 -51.26 21.07 27.68
C MET A 1 -49.86 20.58 28.04
N GLU A 2 -49.36 19.53 27.41
CA GLU A 2 -48.60 19.61 26.16
C GLU A 2 -47.63 20.79 26.12
N LYS A 3 -46.34 20.50 26.29
CA LYS A 3 -45.23 21.01 25.48
C LYS A 3 -43.89 20.37 25.88
N ASN A 4 -43.36 19.63 24.90
CA ASN A 4 -41.93 19.57 24.55
C ASN A 4 -41.07 18.50 25.22
N ALA A 5 -41.29 17.28 24.74
CA ALA A 5 -40.23 16.33 24.45
C ALA A 5 -39.20 16.90 23.44
N LEU A 6 -38.07 16.21 23.34
CA LEU A 6 -36.88 16.49 22.53
C LEU A 6 -36.04 17.63 23.06
N TRP A 7 -34.92 17.31 23.69
CA TRP A 7 -33.59 17.93 23.49
C TRP A 7 -32.64 17.30 24.50
N LEU A 8 -32.20 16.06 24.27
CA LEU A 8 -30.97 15.48 24.87
C LEU A 8 -30.72 14.09 24.26
N LEU A 9 -30.55 14.06 22.94
CA LEU A 9 -29.83 13.00 22.26
C LEU A 9 -28.86 13.70 21.31
N CYS A 10 -27.85 14.32 21.93
CA CYS A 10 -26.66 14.75 21.20
C CYS A 10 -25.93 13.45 20.83
N VAL A 11 -26.35 12.85 19.72
CA VAL A 11 -25.58 11.80 19.06
C VAL A 11 -24.28 12.47 18.69
N LEU A 12 -23.23 12.19 19.46
CA LEU A 12 -21.86 12.41 19.07
C LEU A 12 -21.61 11.51 17.87
N VAL A 13 -22.02 11.99 16.68
CA VAL A 13 -21.50 11.50 15.42
C VAL A 13 -20.06 11.99 15.41
N LEU A 14 -19.17 11.22 16.06
CA LEU A 14 -17.77 11.25 15.72
C LEU A 14 -17.74 11.09 14.20
N PRO A 15 -17.00 11.94 13.45
CA PRO A 15 -16.76 11.62 12.06
C PRO A 15 -16.11 10.25 12.10
N VAL A 16 -16.79 9.25 11.56
CA VAL A 16 -16.15 7.99 11.21
C VAL A 16 -15.02 8.43 10.31
N ILE A 17 -13.79 8.45 10.84
CA ILE A 17 -12.61 8.43 10.01
C ILE A 17 -12.78 7.11 9.28
N ALA A 18 -13.35 7.17 8.08
CA ALA A 18 -13.35 6.07 7.16
C ALA A 18 -11.89 5.86 6.79
N CYS A 19 -11.19 5.16 7.67
CA CYS A 19 -9.91 4.55 7.37
C CYS A 19 -10.24 3.55 6.26
N GLY A 20 -9.58 3.69 5.11
CA GLY A 20 -9.73 2.72 4.03
C GLY A 20 -9.51 1.31 4.58
N ASN A 21 -10.34 0.36 4.16
CA ASN A 21 -10.15 -1.02 4.57
C ASN A 21 -8.99 -1.58 3.75
N LYS A 22 -7.96 -2.16 4.38
CA LYS A 22 -6.81 -2.67 3.62
C LYS A 22 -7.22 -3.79 2.65
N GLU A 23 -8.32 -4.46 2.95
CA GLU A 23 -8.94 -5.49 2.12
C GLU A 23 -9.39 -4.95 0.75
N ASP A 24 -9.70 -3.66 0.66
CA ASP A 24 -10.01 -3.00 -0.62
C ASP A 24 -8.78 -2.90 -1.53
N ASP A 25 -7.58 -2.87 -0.93
CA ASP A 25 -6.29 -2.81 -1.63
C ASP A 25 -5.72 -4.22 -1.93
N LEU A 26 -6.45 -5.30 -1.61
CA LEU A 26 -5.98 -6.67 -1.84
C LEU A 26 -5.79 -6.95 -3.34
N VAL A 27 -4.57 -7.32 -3.72
CA VAL A 27 -4.27 -7.73 -5.09
C VAL A 27 -4.64 -9.21 -5.24
N THR A 28 -5.67 -9.49 -6.04
CA THR A 28 -6.15 -10.87 -6.27
C THR A 28 -5.34 -11.61 -7.35
N GLY A 29 -4.56 -10.90 -8.15
CA GLY A 29 -3.65 -11.47 -9.13
C GLY A 29 -3.06 -10.41 -10.06
N LEU A 30 -1.85 -10.63 -10.56
CA LEU A 30 -1.19 -9.80 -11.56
C LEU A 30 -1.06 -10.55 -12.89
N PRO A 31 -1.05 -9.83 -14.02
CA PRO A 31 -0.69 -10.43 -15.31
C PRO A 31 0.68 -11.11 -15.24
N GLY A 32 0.74 -12.39 -15.60
CA GLY A 32 1.98 -13.17 -15.61
C GLY A 32 2.53 -13.56 -14.23
N GLN A 33 1.73 -13.44 -13.16
CA GLN A 33 2.13 -13.84 -11.81
C GLN A 33 2.19 -15.37 -11.65
N PRO A 34 3.30 -15.91 -11.11
CA PRO A 34 3.36 -17.31 -10.72
C PRO A 34 2.49 -17.58 -9.47
N PRO A 35 2.03 -18.82 -9.25
CA PRO A 35 1.28 -19.18 -8.05
C PRO A 35 2.07 -18.87 -6.76
N VAL A 36 1.40 -18.24 -5.79
CA VAL A 36 1.98 -17.91 -4.48
C VAL A 36 0.97 -18.15 -3.37
N ASN A 37 1.45 -18.26 -2.12
CA ASN A 37 0.65 -18.55 -0.93
C ASN A 37 0.63 -17.40 0.10
N PHE A 38 1.10 -16.20 -0.26
CA PHE A 38 1.04 -15.00 0.57
C PHE A 38 0.16 -13.94 -0.07
N ARG A 39 -0.42 -13.06 0.75
CA ARG A 39 -1.21 -11.94 0.25
C ARG A 39 -0.33 -10.72 0.02
N HIS A 40 -0.75 -9.90 -0.92
CA HIS A 40 -0.12 -8.61 -1.17
C HIS A 40 -1.19 -7.58 -1.51
N TYR A 41 -0.88 -6.33 -1.20
CA TYR A 41 -1.84 -5.24 -1.24
C TYR A 41 -1.17 -4.05 -1.91
N SER A 42 -1.87 -3.36 -2.80
CA SER A 42 -1.37 -2.11 -3.37
C SER A 42 -2.44 -1.04 -3.34
N GLY A 43 -2.04 0.16 -2.95
CA GLY A 43 -2.97 1.24 -2.71
C GLY A 43 -2.26 2.53 -2.35
N TYR A 44 -2.97 3.41 -1.64
CA TYR A 44 -2.51 4.76 -1.35
C TYR A 44 -2.61 5.14 0.12
N VAL A 45 -1.54 5.72 0.64
CA VAL A 45 -1.53 6.39 1.95
C VAL A 45 -1.72 7.88 1.76
N ASN A 46 -2.82 8.42 2.29
CA ASN A 46 -3.13 9.85 2.19
C ASN A 46 -2.41 10.65 3.29
N LEU A 47 -1.66 11.68 2.89
CA LEU A 47 -0.83 12.50 3.79
C LEU A 47 -1.52 13.78 4.28
N GLY A 48 -2.78 14.03 3.91
CA GLY A 48 -3.46 15.28 4.25
C GLY A 48 -4.95 15.29 3.94
N PRO A 49 -5.65 16.39 4.29
CA PRO A 49 -7.07 16.55 4.02
C PRO A 49 -7.36 16.53 2.51
N ARG A 50 -8.55 16.06 2.13
CA ARG A 50 -8.95 15.84 0.73
C ARG A 50 -8.74 17.06 -0.18
N GLN A 51 -8.85 18.28 0.35
CA GLN A 51 -8.67 19.52 -0.43
C GLN A 51 -7.21 19.78 -0.86
N LYS A 52 -6.23 19.13 -0.22
CA LYS A 52 -4.81 19.18 -0.57
C LYS A 52 -4.23 17.77 -0.65
N GLN A 53 -4.94 16.88 -1.34
CA GLN A 53 -4.64 15.46 -1.33
C GLN A 53 -3.26 15.19 -1.93
N LYS A 54 -2.37 14.73 -1.06
CA LYS A 54 -1.09 14.11 -1.39
C LYS A 54 -1.20 12.63 -1.02
N SER A 55 -0.87 11.76 -1.94
CA SER A 55 -1.02 10.31 -1.77
C SER A 55 0.27 9.61 -2.16
N LEU A 56 0.80 8.79 -1.26
CA LEU A 56 1.94 7.92 -1.54
C LEU A 56 1.41 6.56 -1.95
N PHE A 57 1.88 6.05 -3.08
CA PHE A 57 1.60 4.69 -3.52
C PHE A 57 2.44 3.71 -2.71
N TYR A 58 1.82 2.61 -2.29
CA TYR A 58 2.49 1.53 -1.60
C TYR A 58 2.19 0.19 -2.26
N TRP A 59 3.13 -0.74 -2.10
CA TRP A 59 2.90 -2.15 -2.35
C TRP A 59 3.43 -2.96 -1.18
N PHE A 60 2.53 -3.61 -0.47
CA PHE A 60 2.81 -4.40 0.72
C PHE A 60 2.75 -5.89 0.40
N PHE A 61 3.74 -6.63 0.86
CA PHE A 61 3.78 -8.10 0.76
C PHE A 61 3.82 -8.68 2.17
N GLU A 62 2.84 -9.54 2.47
CA GLU A 62 2.89 -10.35 3.68
C GLU A 62 4.08 -11.31 3.63
N ALA A 63 4.59 -11.65 4.82
CA ALA A 63 5.58 -12.69 4.92
C ALA A 63 5.01 -14.03 4.45
N GLN A 64 5.84 -14.84 3.78
CA GLN A 64 5.43 -16.12 3.18
C GLN A 64 4.95 -17.14 4.23
N GLN A 65 5.43 -17.04 5.47
CA GLN A 65 5.05 -17.92 6.57
C GLN A 65 4.98 -17.14 7.89
N ASN A 66 4.06 -17.57 8.77
CA ASN A 66 3.90 -17.02 10.12
C ASN A 66 3.76 -15.49 10.14
N THR A 67 3.02 -14.92 9.18
CA THR A 67 2.86 -13.48 8.92
C THR A 67 2.69 -12.63 10.17
N ALA A 68 1.82 -13.04 11.10
CA ALA A 68 1.54 -12.33 12.34
C ALA A 68 2.73 -12.22 13.31
N ARG A 69 3.76 -13.07 13.17
CA ARG A 69 4.97 -13.09 14.02
C ARG A 69 6.18 -12.48 13.32
N ARG A 70 6.10 -12.19 12.02
CA ARG A 70 7.22 -11.63 11.25
C ARG A 70 7.26 -10.10 11.39
N PRO A 71 8.45 -9.48 11.41
CA PRO A 71 8.59 -8.04 11.52
C PRO A 71 7.99 -7.32 10.29
N LEU A 72 7.59 -6.07 10.48
CA LEU A 72 7.30 -5.14 9.38
C LEU A 72 8.58 -4.40 9.00
N VAL A 73 8.93 -4.43 7.72
CA VAL A 73 10.07 -3.74 7.13
C VAL A 73 9.56 -2.72 6.12
N LEU A 74 9.91 -1.45 6.31
CA LEU A 74 9.70 -0.40 5.32
C LEU A 74 10.93 -0.37 4.39
N TRP A 75 10.68 -0.41 3.09
CA TRP A 75 11.71 -0.29 2.06
C TRP A 75 11.51 0.99 1.24
N LEU A 76 12.59 1.77 1.13
CA LEU A 76 12.65 3.01 0.36
C LEU A 76 13.86 2.94 -0.57
N ASN A 77 13.65 3.12 -1.87
CA ASN A 77 14.78 3.38 -2.77
C ASN A 77 15.13 4.88 -2.73
N GLY A 78 16.42 5.17 -2.89
CA GLY A 78 16.99 6.51 -2.80
C GLY A 78 16.87 7.31 -4.11
N GLY A 79 17.94 8.05 -4.42
CA GLY A 79 17.98 8.94 -5.58
C GLY A 79 18.44 10.34 -5.17
N PRO A 80 17.57 11.36 -5.19
CA PRO A 80 16.12 11.32 -4.95
C PRO A 80 15.25 11.04 -6.18
N GLY A 81 14.08 10.42 -5.96
CA GLY A 81 13.05 10.26 -6.99
C GLY A 81 12.94 8.87 -7.62
N CYS A 82 13.77 7.90 -7.21
CA CYS A 82 13.67 6.54 -7.72
C CYS A 82 12.50 5.79 -7.09
N SER A 83 11.83 4.96 -7.88
CA SER A 83 10.68 4.19 -7.42
C SER A 83 11.14 2.98 -6.59
N ALA A 84 10.60 2.87 -5.37
CA ALA A 84 10.77 1.67 -4.54
C ALA A 84 10.10 0.43 -5.14
N ILE A 85 9.12 0.63 -6.03
CA ILE A 85 8.40 -0.44 -6.71
C ILE A 85 9.20 -0.94 -7.91
N ALA A 86 9.60 -0.04 -8.80
CA ALA A 86 10.29 -0.40 -10.03
C ALA A 86 11.68 -1.00 -9.75
N THR A 87 12.40 -0.50 -8.75
CA THR A 87 13.73 -0.98 -8.40
C THR A 87 13.67 -2.01 -7.26
N GLY A 88 13.25 -1.59 -6.07
CA GLY A 88 13.23 -2.46 -4.88
C GLY A 88 12.37 -3.72 -5.05
N ALA A 89 11.08 -3.54 -5.35
CA ALA A 89 10.16 -4.66 -5.44
C ALA A 89 10.39 -5.50 -6.71
N ALA A 90 10.51 -4.86 -7.87
CA ALA A 90 10.49 -5.54 -9.17
C ALA A 90 11.86 -5.99 -9.69
N GLN A 91 12.98 -5.52 -9.12
CA GLN A 91 14.33 -5.85 -9.60
C GLN A 91 15.27 -6.35 -8.51
N GLU A 92 15.09 -5.93 -7.25
CA GLU A 92 16.01 -6.26 -6.17
C GLU A 92 15.49 -7.42 -5.30
N LEU A 93 14.57 -7.15 -4.37
CA LEU A 93 14.27 -8.04 -3.24
C LEU A 93 12.80 -8.39 -3.06
N GLY A 94 11.91 -7.83 -3.87
CA GLY A 94 10.51 -8.22 -3.87
C GLY A 94 10.31 -9.66 -4.40
N PRO A 95 9.10 -10.23 -4.21
CA PRO A 95 8.84 -11.62 -4.55
C PRO A 95 8.66 -11.86 -6.05
N PHE A 96 8.45 -10.82 -6.85
CA PHE A 96 8.22 -10.90 -8.28
C PHE A 96 9.24 -10.04 -9.02
N LEU A 97 10.08 -10.66 -9.85
CA LEU A 97 11.05 -9.96 -10.68
C LEU A 97 10.51 -9.77 -12.10
N VAL A 98 10.76 -8.58 -12.66
CA VAL A 98 10.38 -8.21 -14.02
C VAL A 98 11.58 -8.37 -14.96
N HIS A 99 11.40 -9.10 -16.05
CA HIS A 99 12.44 -9.30 -17.08
C HIS A 99 12.29 -8.31 -18.25
N THR A 100 13.40 -8.09 -18.97
CA THR A 100 13.55 -7.10 -20.05
C THR A 100 12.56 -7.24 -21.21
N LYS A 101 11.98 -8.42 -21.42
CA LYS A 101 10.99 -8.66 -22.50
C LYS A 101 9.53 -8.36 -22.10
N GLY A 102 9.29 -7.98 -20.84
CA GLY A 102 7.94 -7.76 -20.32
C GLY A 102 7.06 -9.02 -20.36
N GLY A 103 5.88 -8.95 -19.74
CA GLY A 103 4.82 -9.96 -19.91
C GLY A 103 4.83 -11.16 -18.96
N ASN A 104 5.97 -11.52 -18.34
CA ASN A 104 6.03 -12.58 -17.31
C ASN A 104 6.77 -12.11 -16.05
N LEU A 105 6.20 -12.43 -14.88
CA LEU A 105 6.84 -12.26 -13.59
C LEU A 105 7.52 -13.57 -13.21
N THR A 106 8.76 -13.51 -12.73
CA THR A 106 9.43 -14.67 -12.14
C THR A 106 9.47 -14.55 -10.64
N PHE A 107 9.19 -15.65 -9.95
CA PHE A 107 9.31 -15.68 -8.49
C PHE A 107 10.77 -15.52 -8.05
N ASN A 108 11.01 -14.66 -7.08
CA ASN A 108 12.34 -14.44 -6.50
C ASN A 108 12.60 -15.43 -5.35
N GLU A 109 13.46 -16.42 -5.58
CA GLU A 109 13.85 -17.37 -4.54
C GLU A 109 14.62 -16.72 -3.37
N PHE A 110 15.11 -15.50 -3.53
CA PHE A 110 15.81 -14.75 -2.47
C PHE A 110 14.99 -13.56 -1.96
N SER A 111 13.67 -13.56 -2.18
CA SER A 111 12.84 -12.47 -1.71
C SER A 111 12.90 -12.32 -0.20
N TRP A 112 13.03 -11.08 0.25
CA TRP A 112 13.07 -10.76 1.67
C TRP A 112 11.73 -11.06 2.36
N ASN A 113 10.62 -11.16 1.62
CA ASN A 113 9.32 -11.49 2.23
C ASN A 113 9.25 -12.94 2.74
N LYS A 114 10.29 -13.74 2.56
CA LYS A 114 10.45 -15.02 3.27
C LYS A 114 10.56 -14.84 4.80
N GLU A 115 11.15 -13.73 5.24
CA GLU A 115 11.45 -13.48 6.65
C GLU A 115 10.71 -12.26 7.25
N ALA A 116 10.11 -11.42 6.41
CA ALA A 116 9.45 -10.18 6.85
C ALA A 116 8.16 -9.86 6.08
N ASN A 117 7.30 -9.06 6.70
CA ASN A 117 6.25 -8.32 6.02
C ASN A 117 6.90 -7.06 5.44
N ILE A 118 6.83 -6.84 4.12
CA ILE A 118 7.59 -5.77 3.46
C ILE A 118 6.66 -4.76 2.84
N LEU A 119 6.84 -3.50 3.22
CA LEU A 119 6.15 -2.35 2.68
C LEU A 119 7.11 -1.57 1.77
N PHE A 120 6.90 -1.65 0.46
CA PHE A 120 7.55 -0.76 -0.49
C PHE A 120 6.73 0.51 -0.62
N LEU A 121 7.36 1.66 -0.44
CA LEU A 121 6.69 2.95 -0.47
C LEU A 121 7.37 3.87 -1.49
N GLU A 122 6.60 4.42 -2.41
CA GLU A 122 7.11 5.42 -3.35
C GLU A 122 7.09 6.80 -2.68
N ALA A 123 8.29 7.36 -2.46
CA ALA A 123 8.45 8.66 -1.83
C ALA A 123 9.61 9.43 -2.48
N PRO A 124 9.54 10.78 -2.55
CA PRO A 124 8.43 11.64 -2.14
C PRO A 124 7.24 11.61 -3.12
N VAL A 125 6.22 12.43 -2.85
CA VAL A 125 5.08 12.64 -3.77
C VAL A 125 5.59 13.06 -5.16
N GLY A 126 5.04 12.47 -6.21
CA GLY A 126 5.49 12.64 -7.60
C GLY A 126 6.39 11.50 -8.11
N VAL A 127 6.85 10.61 -7.23
CA VAL A 127 7.59 9.39 -7.61
C VAL A 127 6.62 8.28 -7.99
N GLY A 128 6.83 7.70 -9.17
CA GLY A 128 6.06 6.57 -9.68
C GLY A 128 4.57 6.87 -9.75
N PHE A 129 3.77 6.11 -9.01
CA PHE A 129 2.33 6.28 -8.92
C PHE A 129 1.89 7.25 -7.82
N SER A 130 2.81 7.75 -6.99
CA SER A 130 2.50 8.74 -5.94
C SER A 130 2.20 10.11 -6.52
N TYR A 131 1.14 10.77 -6.06
CA TYR A 131 0.63 11.99 -6.69
C TYR A 131 0.14 13.05 -5.70
N SER A 132 -0.02 14.27 -6.21
CA SER A 132 -0.66 15.39 -5.52
C SER A 132 -1.74 15.95 -6.44
N ASN A 133 -2.94 16.13 -5.92
CA ASN A 133 -4.03 16.77 -6.66
C ASN A 133 -3.97 18.30 -6.60
N ASN A 134 -2.99 18.88 -5.90
CA ASN A 134 -2.69 20.30 -6.02
C ASN A 134 -2.02 20.54 -7.37
N SER A 135 -2.79 21.04 -8.34
CA SER A 135 -2.25 21.82 -9.45
C SER A 135 -1.64 23.10 -8.86
N ASN A 136 -0.33 23.31 -9.05
CA ASN A 136 0.24 24.65 -8.95
C ASN A 136 -0.34 25.52 -10.06
#